data_AF-A0A9C9XC97-F1
#
_entry.id   AF-A0A9C9XC97-F1
#
_cell.length_a   1.000
_cell.length_b   1.000
_cell.length_c   1.000
_cell.angle_alpha   90.00
_cell.angle_beta   90.00
_cell.angle_gamma   90.00
#
_symmetry.space_group_name_H-M   'P 1'
#
loop_
_entity.id
_entity.type
_entity.pdbx_description
1 polymer ?
#
loop_
_entity_poly.entity_id
_entity_poly.type
_entity_poly.pdbx_seq_one_letter_code
_entity_poly.pdbx_strand_id
1 'polypeptide(L)'
;MLSLLLLAGFADTDARETTPDYPPLQPLIDAAKAGDTVVPPPGIYAGPVTIETAITLDGQGKVTIDAGGKGSVIYLDTDSGSVRNLRLVNSGDSHNDIDAGIQVRGNFNVIKDNIIEDTLFGIDLQQSENNILRRNHIRLRDHELGMRGDAIRLWYSFHNKITDNVIDHARDFVIWYSADNVVTRNRVSNGRYSLHFMYSRYNLIEDNSFVNNAVGIFLMYSDGVVLRNNTISHASGASGIGIGFKETSGLILENNRVMYCSTGLYLDVSPYDPESVNVMKDNLIAFNAIGIRFLNDWKGNHFLSNRFKGNITPVVVSGGGSANRNVWKDNYWDDYEGFDLDHDGIGDTPHEIYAWSDRLWVDVPGAQFFKGSAILEVIDFLERLAPFNDPVLMMRDKTPRMTSHEDQAA
;
A
#
# COMPACT_ATOMS: atom_id res chain seq x y z
N MET A 1 64.94 -20.31 26.76
CA MET A 1 64.24 -19.77 25.58
C MET A 1 62.80 -19.56 25.99
N LEU A 2 62.44 -18.41 26.55
CA LEU A 2 62.16 -17.12 25.89
C LEU A 2 60.83 -17.15 25.12
N SER A 3 59.78 -16.60 25.74
CA SER A 3 58.76 -15.78 25.06
C SER A 3 57.71 -15.29 26.07
N LEU A 4 57.87 -14.03 26.45
CA LEU A 4 56.93 -13.20 27.20
C LEU A 4 55.88 -12.70 26.19
N LEU A 5 54.59 -12.99 26.39
CA LEU A 5 53.51 -12.42 25.58
C LEU A 5 52.81 -11.33 26.40
N LEU A 6 52.95 -10.09 25.96
CA LEU A 6 52.26 -8.90 26.47
C LEU A 6 50.80 -8.96 26.01
N LEU A 7 49.85 -9.06 26.94
CA LEU A 7 48.43 -8.80 26.68
C LEU A 7 48.22 -7.29 26.66
N ALA A 8 48.13 -6.69 25.47
CA ALA A 8 47.61 -5.35 25.30
C ALA A 8 46.08 -5.41 25.45
N GLY A 9 45.56 -4.78 26.50
CA GLY A 9 44.13 -4.56 26.65
C GLY A 9 43.65 -3.57 25.59
N PHE A 10 42.78 -4.02 24.69
CA PHE A 10 41.93 -3.13 23.92
C PHE A 10 40.84 -2.65 24.87
N ALA A 11 40.97 -1.40 25.34
CA ALA A 11 39.84 -0.69 25.91
C ALA A 11 38.90 -0.37 24.74
N ASP A 12 37.80 -1.12 24.65
CA ASP A 12 36.63 -0.69 23.90
C ASP A 12 36.22 0.65 24.48
N THR A 13 36.44 1.70 23.70
CA THR A 13 35.87 3.01 24.01
C THR A 13 34.45 2.93 23.51
N ASP A 14 33.54 2.47 24.39
CA ASP A 14 32.11 2.71 24.26
C ASP A 14 31.94 4.21 24.00
N ALA A 15 31.68 4.55 22.74
CA ALA A 15 31.10 5.82 22.38
C ALA A 15 29.69 5.81 22.97
N ARG A 16 29.57 6.11 24.26
CA ARG A 16 28.33 6.62 24.83
C ARG A 16 28.00 7.87 24.05
N GLU A 17 27.12 7.75 23.07
CA GLU A 17 26.41 8.88 22.50
C GLU A 17 25.87 9.69 23.68
N THR A 18 26.42 10.89 23.85
CA THR A 18 25.97 11.82 24.86
C THR A 18 24.57 12.25 24.44
N THR A 19 23.53 11.61 25.00
CA THR A 19 22.15 12.10 24.90
C THR A 19 22.16 13.57 25.32
N PRO A 20 21.80 14.51 24.43
CA PRO A 20 21.74 15.91 24.79
C PRO A 20 20.77 16.12 25.95
N ASP A 21 21.18 16.88 26.97
CA ASP A 21 20.39 17.14 28.17
C ASP A 21 19.36 18.25 27.88
N TYR A 22 18.29 17.89 27.17
CA TYR A 22 17.17 18.78 26.88
C TYR A 22 16.25 18.90 28.10
N PRO A 23 15.60 20.06 28.32
CA PRO A 23 14.60 20.18 29.38
C PRO A 23 13.43 19.19 29.18
N PRO A 24 12.91 18.55 30.23
CA PRO A 24 11.77 17.65 30.10
C PRO A 24 10.49 18.43 29.77
N LEU A 25 9.67 17.90 28.85
CA LEU A 25 8.37 18.49 28.50
C LEU A 25 7.25 18.08 29.47
N GLN A 26 7.35 16.90 30.09
CA GLN A 26 6.31 16.33 30.95
C GLN A 26 5.77 17.30 32.02
N PRO A 27 6.59 18.09 32.74
CA PRO A 27 6.06 19.02 33.76
C PRO A 27 5.10 20.09 33.21
N LEU A 28 5.25 20.49 31.93
CA LEU A 28 4.31 21.42 31.29
C LEU A 28 2.97 20.74 30.96
N ILE A 29 3.00 19.45 30.65
CA ILE A 29 1.81 18.63 30.39
C ILE A 29 1.07 18.36 31.70
N ASP A 30 1.78 17.95 32.76
CA ASP A 30 1.20 17.61 34.06
C ASP A 30 0.51 18.80 34.76
N ALA A 31 0.93 20.03 34.43
CA ALA A 31 0.34 21.25 34.97
C ALA A 31 -0.98 21.64 34.28
N ALA A 32 -1.29 21.05 33.12
CA ALA A 32 -2.46 21.38 32.32
C ALA A 32 -3.73 20.69 32.82
N LYS A 33 -4.87 21.34 32.62
CA LYS A 33 -6.21 20.78 32.90
C LYS A 33 -6.86 20.32 31.61
N ALA A 34 -7.84 19.43 31.72
CA ALA A 34 -8.63 19.00 30.58
C ALA A 34 -9.24 20.21 29.83
N GLY A 35 -9.07 20.22 28.51
CA GLY A 35 -9.46 21.31 27.62
C GLY A 35 -8.37 22.37 27.40
N ASP A 36 -7.29 22.37 28.17
CA ASP A 36 -6.21 23.36 28.01
C ASP A 36 -5.43 23.15 26.70
N THR A 37 -4.86 24.24 26.20
CA THR A 37 -3.86 24.20 25.12
C THR A 37 -2.48 24.48 25.71
N VAL A 38 -1.61 23.48 25.68
CA VAL A 38 -0.21 23.58 26.09
C VAL A 38 0.62 24.01 24.88
N VAL A 39 1.24 25.18 24.98
CA VAL A 39 2.13 25.75 23.96
C VAL A 39 3.53 25.92 24.57
N PRO A 40 4.41 24.92 24.42
CA PRO A 40 5.76 25.03 24.94
C PRO A 40 6.52 26.16 24.23
N PRO A 41 7.42 26.89 24.93
CA PRO A 41 8.36 27.77 24.28
C PRO A 41 9.15 27.07 23.15
N PRO A 42 9.58 27.78 22.10
CA PRO A 42 10.43 27.22 21.06
C PRO A 42 11.67 26.51 21.63
N GLY A 43 11.94 25.29 21.19
CA GLY A 43 13.07 24.50 21.70
C GLY A 43 12.98 23.01 21.42
N ILE A 44 14.00 22.30 21.89
CA ILE A 44 14.04 20.83 21.91
C ILE A 44 13.81 20.38 23.34
N TYR A 45 12.96 19.37 23.51
CA TYR A 45 12.60 18.82 24.81
C TYR A 45 12.88 17.32 24.87
N ALA A 46 13.28 16.86 26.05
CA ALA A 46 13.43 15.44 26.33
C ALA A 46 12.05 14.79 26.45
N GLY A 47 11.83 13.76 25.63
CA GLY A 47 10.79 12.75 25.79
C GLY A 47 11.32 11.48 26.49
N PRO A 48 10.53 10.41 26.54
CA PRO A 48 9.15 10.31 26.08
C PRO A 48 8.19 11.18 26.90
N VAL A 49 7.01 11.49 26.35
CA VAL A 49 5.93 12.17 27.09
C VAL A 49 4.64 11.37 27.06
N THR A 50 3.88 11.41 28.16
CA THR A 50 2.57 10.78 28.28
C THR A 50 1.50 11.85 28.46
N ILE A 51 0.45 11.78 27.65
CA ILE A 51 -0.70 12.67 27.68
C ILE A 51 -1.92 11.85 28.11
N GLU A 52 -2.22 11.87 29.42
CA GLU A 52 -3.38 11.18 30.01
C GLU A 52 -4.60 12.09 30.15
N THR A 53 -4.38 13.41 30.12
CA THR A 53 -5.43 14.42 30.22
C THR A 53 -5.80 14.95 28.83
N ALA A 54 -7.09 15.10 28.55
CA ALA A 54 -7.60 15.60 27.28
C ALA A 54 -7.19 17.06 27.01
N ILE A 55 -5.99 17.27 26.47
CA ILE A 55 -5.40 18.58 26.18
C ILE A 55 -5.03 18.71 24.70
N THR A 56 -4.76 19.94 24.27
CA THR A 56 -4.08 20.20 23.00
C THR A 56 -2.61 20.53 23.26
N LEU A 57 -1.68 19.68 22.82
CA LEU A 57 -0.26 19.99 22.72
C LEU A 57 0.04 20.59 21.34
N ASP A 58 0.43 21.87 21.31
CA ASP A 58 0.70 22.61 20.08
C ASP A 58 2.14 23.15 20.06
N GLY A 59 2.99 22.56 19.22
CA GLY A 59 4.38 22.98 19.06
C GLY A 59 4.59 24.23 18.22
N GLN A 60 3.55 24.76 17.56
CA GLN A 60 3.60 25.91 16.65
C GLN A 60 4.69 25.82 15.55
N GLY A 61 5.12 24.61 15.20
CA GLY A 61 6.19 24.36 14.24
C GLY A 61 7.59 24.71 14.76
N LYS A 62 7.74 24.91 16.08
CA LYS A 62 8.98 25.39 16.73
C LYS A 62 9.45 24.51 17.88
N VAL A 63 8.75 23.40 18.13
CA VAL A 63 9.03 22.48 19.24
C VAL A 63 9.39 21.11 18.68
N THR A 64 10.54 20.59 19.11
CA THR A 64 10.96 19.21 18.87
C THR A 64 10.88 18.42 20.18
N ILE A 65 10.36 17.19 20.12
CA ILE A 65 10.45 16.22 21.22
C ILE A 65 11.37 15.10 20.76
N ASP A 66 12.43 14.88 21.52
CA ASP A 66 13.46 13.86 21.27
C ASP A 66 13.39 12.80 22.37
N ALA A 67 13.05 11.56 22.01
CA ALA A 67 12.94 10.46 22.98
C ALA A 67 14.28 9.78 23.31
N GLY A 68 15.39 10.24 22.73
CA GLY A 68 16.74 9.79 23.07
C GLY A 68 16.96 8.29 22.83
N GLY A 69 16.27 7.71 21.85
CA GLY A 69 16.36 6.28 21.53
C GLY A 69 15.63 5.36 22.51
N LYS A 70 14.61 5.87 23.23
CA LYS A 70 13.86 5.07 24.22
C LYS A 70 12.35 5.23 24.05
N GLY A 71 11.64 4.12 23.93
CA GLY A 71 10.17 4.13 23.92
C GLY A 71 9.57 4.85 22.72
N SER A 72 8.28 5.13 22.79
CA SER A 72 7.61 6.04 21.86
C SER A 72 7.85 7.49 22.24
N VAL A 73 7.88 8.41 21.27
CA VAL A 73 8.10 9.84 21.57
C VAL A 73 6.93 10.44 22.35
N ILE A 74 5.71 10.08 21.97
CA ILE A 74 4.47 10.45 22.68
C ILE A 74 3.61 9.19 22.92
N TYR A 75 3.12 9.04 24.14
CA TYR A 75 1.99 8.18 24.49
C TYR A 75 0.75 9.05 24.67
N LEU A 76 -0.23 8.93 23.77
CA LEU A 76 -1.50 9.62 23.83
C LEU A 76 -2.56 8.69 24.41
N ASP A 77 -2.64 8.68 25.74
CA ASP A 77 -3.46 7.77 26.56
C ASP A 77 -4.69 8.53 27.10
N THR A 78 -5.42 9.18 26.21
CA THR A 78 -6.60 9.96 26.56
C THR A 78 -7.59 10.01 25.40
N ASP A 79 -8.85 10.34 25.71
CA ASP A 79 -9.85 10.65 24.71
C ASP A 79 -9.88 12.16 24.43
N SER A 80 -10.20 12.55 23.20
CA SER A 80 -10.37 13.97 22.80
C SER A 80 -9.12 14.85 22.98
N GLY A 81 -7.92 14.27 23.02
CA GLY A 81 -6.65 14.97 22.98
C GLY A 81 -6.27 15.44 21.57
N SER A 82 -5.34 16.39 21.48
CA SER A 82 -4.76 16.81 20.20
C SER A 82 -3.26 17.01 20.30
N VAL A 83 -2.53 16.46 19.32
CA VAL A 83 -1.09 16.58 19.17
C VAL A 83 -0.81 17.20 17.81
N ARG A 84 -0.23 18.42 17.79
CA ARG A 84 -0.06 19.15 16.54
C ARG A 84 1.15 20.06 16.45
N ASN A 85 1.59 20.29 15.21
CA ASN A 85 2.66 21.24 14.88
C ASN A 85 3.99 20.95 15.61
N LEU A 86 4.30 19.67 15.84
CA LEU A 86 5.51 19.22 16.52
C LEU A 86 6.46 18.52 15.55
N ARG A 87 7.74 18.50 15.88
CA ARG A 87 8.73 17.58 15.32
C ARG A 87 9.03 16.48 16.34
N LEU A 88 8.82 15.22 15.99
CA LEU A 88 8.94 14.06 16.89
C LEU A 88 10.03 13.14 16.37
N VAL A 89 11.07 12.91 17.20
CA VAL A 89 12.30 12.25 16.74
C VAL A 89 12.83 11.21 17.72
N ASN A 90 13.65 10.30 17.19
CA ASN A 90 14.50 9.39 17.96
C ASN A 90 13.74 8.51 18.95
N SER A 91 12.68 7.84 18.51
CA SER A 91 12.05 6.76 19.28
C SER A 91 13.07 5.65 19.59
N GLY A 92 12.72 4.74 20.49
CA GLY A 92 13.41 3.47 20.65
C GLY A 92 13.33 2.57 19.42
N ASP A 93 13.82 1.34 19.58
CA ASP A 93 14.00 0.37 18.50
C ASP A 93 13.30 -0.97 18.78
N SER A 94 12.32 -1.00 19.69
CA SER A 94 11.55 -2.20 20.03
C SER A 94 10.39 -2.42 19.05
N HIS A 95 10.47 -3.48 18.23
CA HIS A 95 9.31 -3.99 17.46
C HIS A 95 8.24 -4.64 18.34
N ASN A 96 8.58 -5.06 19.56
CA ASN A 96 7.61 -5.67 20.48
C ASN A 96 6.75 -4.60 21.17
N ASP A 97 7.38 -3.52 21.61
CA ASP A 97 6.69 -2.41 22.30
C ASP A 97 6.14 -1.37 21.33
N ILE A 98 6.49 -1.49 20.04
CA ILE A 98 6.09 -0.58 18.96
C ILE A 98 6.56 0.84 19.27
N ASP A 99 7.88 1.02 19.38
CA ASP A 99 8.47 2.32 19.64
C ASP A 99 8.19 3.29 18.48
N ALA A 100 7.21 4.17 18.69
CA ALA A 100 6.62 5.01 17.66
C ALA A 100 6.89 6.50 17.87
N GLY A 101 6.65 7.31 16.84
CA GLY A 101 6.51 8.76 17.02
C GLY A 101 5.34 9.09 17.93
N ILE A 102 4.18 8.47 17.70
CA ILE A 102 3.01 8.60 18.57
C ILE A 102 2.34 7.25 18.70
N GLN A 103 2.23 6.75 19.94
CA GLN A 103 1.37 5.63 20.28
C GLN A 103 0.05 6.18 20.83
N VAL A 104 -1.09 5.71 20.32
CA VAL A 104 -2.42 6.22 20.64
C VAL A 104 -3.25 5.10 21.28
N ARG A 105 -3.74 5.37 22.49
CA ARG A 105 -4.70 4.54 23.23
C ARG A 105 -5.84 5.43 23.72
N GLY A 106 -6.73 5.74 22.79
CA GLY A 106 -7.89 6.59 23.07
C GLY A 106 -8.65 6.97 21.83
N ASN A 107 -9.77 7.62 22.05
CA ASN A 107 -10.78 7.89 21.04
C ASN A 107 -10.92 9.38 20.77
N PHE A 108 -11.45 9.72 19.60
CA PHE A 108 -11.75 11.11 19.23
C PHE A 108 -10.52 12.06 19.25
N ASN A 109 -9.31 11.51 19.19
CA ASN A 109 -8.08 12.29 19.18
C ASN A 109 -7.81 12.90 17.81
N VAL A 110 -7.07 14.01 17.81
CA VAL A 110 -6.63 14.70 16.59
C VAL A 110 -5.11 14.82 16.56
N ILE A 111 -4.47 13.99 15.75
CA ILE A 111 -3.03 14.01 15.48
C ILE A 111 -2.82 14.65 14.11
N LYS A 112 -2.31 15.89 14.08
CA LYS A 112 -2.21 16.63 12.82
C LYS A 112 -0.99 17.53 12.70
N ASP A 113 -0.58 17.79 11.47
CA ASP A 113 0.44 18.80 11.17
C ASP A 113 1.79 18.51 11.87
N ASN A 114 2.11 17.25 12.16
CA ASN A 114 3.37 16.84 12.79
C ASN A 114 4.39 16.35 11.77
N ILE A 115 5.67 16.53 12.09
CA ILE A 115 6.80 15.92 11.39
C ILE A 115 7.31 14.79 12.29
N ILE A 116 7.25 13.56 11.80
CA ILE A 116 7.71 12.37 12.52
C ILE A 116 8.86 11.76 11.72
N GLU A 117 10.05 11.73 12.31
CA GLU A 117 11.26 11.31 11.62
C GLU A 117 12.24 10.59 12.54
N ASP A 118 13.09 9.73 11.98
CA ASP A 118 14.09 8.95 12.72
C ASP A 118 13.48 8.10 13.86
N THR A 119 12.19 7.77 13.74
CA THR A 119 11.47 6.82 14.59
C THR A 119 11.40 5.44 13.93
N LEU A 120 11.24 4.39 14.75
CA LEU A 120 11.04 3.03 14.24
C LEU A 120 9.64 2.88 13.64
N PHE A 121 8.59 3.24 14.37
CA PHE A 121 7.21 3.35 13.87
C PHE A 121 6.77 4.81 13.81
N GLY A 122 5.79 5.12 12.96
CA GLY A 122 5.26 6.49 12.84
C GLY A 122 4.16 6.75 13.86
N ILE A 123 2.91 6.43 13.51
CA ILE A 123 1.73 6.56 14.37
C ILE A 123 1.07 5.18 14.53
N ASP A 124 0.92 4.73 15.78
CA ASP A 124 0.30 3.44 16.10
C ASP A 124 -1.01 3.66 16.89
N LEU A 125 -2.11 3.14 16.36
CA LEU A 125 -3.44 3.15 17.01
C LEU A 125 -3.73 1.76 17.57
N GLN A 126 -3.87 1.69 18.89
CA GLN A 126 -4.21 0.46 19.60
C GLN A 126 -5.63 0.59 20.17
N GLN A 127 -6.56 -0.22 19.65
CA GLN A 127 -7.94 -0.26 20.14
C GLN A 127 -8.58 1.13 20.22
N SER A 128 -8.37 1.93 19.16
CA SER A 128 -8.63 3.36 19.16
C SER A 128 -9.62 3.73 18.06
N GLU A 129 -10.64 4.51 18.41
CA GLU A 129 -11.77 4.78 17.53
C GLU A 129 -12.01 6.27 17.29
N ASN A 130 -12.59 6.59 16.13
CA ASN A 130 -13.02 7.96 15.78
C ASN A 130 -11.88 9.00 15.80
N ASN A 131 -10.63 8.57 15.65
CA ASN A 131 -9.47 9.47 15.63
C ASN A 131 -9.25 10.07 14.23
N ILE A 132 -8.58 11.21 14.20
CA ILE A 132 -8.19 11.92 12.98
C ILE A 132 -6.67 12.04 12.91
N LEU A 133 -6.09 11.42 11.90
CA LEU A 133 -4.67 11.50 11.58
C LEU A 133 -4.55 12.30 10.28
N ARG A 134 -4.10 13.56 10.37
CA ARG A 134 -4.18 14.47 9.22
C ARG A 134 -2.96 15.32 8.98
N ARG A 135 -2.47 15.38 7.73
CA ARG A 135 -1.33 16.24 7.34
C ARG A 135 -0.08 16.01 8.18
N ASN A 136 0.15 14.78 8.60
CA ASN A 136 1.43 14.40 9.19
C ASN A 136 2.41 14.04 8.07
N HIS A 137 3.67 14.41 8.26
CA HIS A 137 4.78 14.00 7.41
C HIS A 137 5.61 12.96 8.16
N ILE A 138 5.66 11.74 7.64
CA ILE A 138 6.28 10.58 8.31
C ILE A 138 7.41 10.07 7.43
N ARG A 139 8.62 10.08 7.96
CA ARG A 139 9.81 9.48 7.33
C ARG A 139 10.60 8.66 8.34
N LEU A 140 10.50 7.34 8.28
CA LEU A 140 11.06 6.48 9.32
C LEU A 140 12.56 6.28 9.18
N ARG A 141 13.18 5.78 10.25
CA ARG A 141 14.61 5.48 10.31
C ARG A 141 15.04 4.57 9.17
N ASP A 142 16.19 4.86 8.58
CA ASP A 142 16.71 4.09 7.46
C ASP A 142 17.29 2.74 7.90
N HIS A 143 16.50 1.69 7.71
CA HIS A 143 16.92 0.30 7.84
C HIS A 143 16.71 -0.46 6.52
N GLU A 144 17.25 -1.68 6.43
CA GLU A 144 16.82 -2.61 5.39
C GLU A 144 15.29 -2.76 5.42
N LEU A 145 14.67 -2.92 4.25
CA LEU A 145 13.22 -2.82 4.08
C LEU A 145 12.41 -3.70 5.05
N GLY A 146 12.90 -4.90 5.37
CA GLY A 146 12.25 -5.82 6.31
C GLY A 146 12.32 -5.40 7.78
N MET A 147 13.35 -4.62 8.14
CA MET A 147 13.63 -4.18 9.51
C MET A 147 13.01 -2.81 9.83
N ARG A 148 12.63 -2.02 8.81
CA ARG A 148 11.86 -0.79 8.99
C ARG A 148 10.54 -1.07 9.72
N GLY A 149 10.07 -0.13 10.53
CA GLY A 149 8.74 -0.20 11.12
C GLY A 149 7.66 0.36 10.19
N ASP A 150 6.42 0.33 10.69
CA ASP A 150 5.23 0.75 9.96
C ASP A 150 4.95 2.24 10.20
N ALA A 151 4.59 2.98 9.15
CA ALA A 151 4.37 4.43 9.23
C ALA A 151 3.08 4.77 9.95
N ILE A 152 2.00 4.07 9.59
CA ILE A 152 0.73 4.16 10.29
C ILE A 152 0.24 2.73 10.51
N ARG A 153 -0.11 2.40 11.74
CA ARG A 153 -0.61 1.08 12.11
C ARG A 153 -1.94 1.21 12.83
N LEU A 154 -2.97 0.56 12.32
CA LEU A 154 -4.26 0.40 12.99
C LEU A 154 -4.38 -1.03 13.49
N TRP A 155 -4.59 -1.21 14.79
CA TRP A 155 -4.82 -2.50 15.40
C TRP A 155 -6.13 -2.46 16.20
N TYR A 156 -7.12 -3.26 15.80
CA TYR A 156 -8.49 -3.24 16.35
C TYR A 156 -9.08 -1.83 16.47
N SER A 157 -8.91 -1.03 15.42
CA SER A 157 -9.21 0.40 15.44
C SER A 157 -10.28 0.75 14.41
N PHE A 158 -11.32 1.46 14.83
CA PHE A 158 -12.55 1.62 14.04
C PHE A 158 -12.92 3.08 13.79
N HIS A 159 -13.60 3.35 12.68
CA HIS A 159 -14.15 4.70 12.39
C HIS A 159 -13.11 5.83 12.35
N ASN A 160 -11.83 5.53 12.10
CA ASN A 160 -10.78 6.52 12.04
C ASN A 160 -10.67 7.17 10.66
N LYS A 161 -10.19 8.41 10.63
CA LYS A 161 -9.95 9.18 9.41
C LYS A 161 -8.47 9.47 9.26
N ILE A 162 -7.86 8.88 8.24
CA ILE A 162 -6.45 9.06 7.91
C ILE A 162 -6.38 9.83 6.60
N THR A 163 -6.17 11.14 6.69
CA THR A 163 -6.35 12.04 5.55
C THR A 163 -5.14 12.93 5.28
N ASP A 164 -4.79 13.13 4.02
CA ASP A 164 -3.82 14.17 3.62
C ASP A 164 -2.41 13.99 4.22
N ASN A 165 -2.02 12.76 4.61
CA ASN A 165 -0.68 12.49 5.16
C ASN A 165 0.33 12.21 4.04
N VAL A 166 1.60 12.52 4.30
CA VAL A 166 2.73 12.21 3.43
C VAL A 166 3.62 11.22 4.15
N ILE A 167 3.79 10.03 3.57
CA ILE A 167 4.59 8.95 4.12
C ILE A 167 5.68 8.61 3.10
N ASP A 168 6.91 8.58 3.57
CA ASP A 168 8.06 8.26 2.74
C ASP A 168 9.04 7.38 3.51
N HIS A 169 9.65 6.38 2.85
CA HIS A 169 10.63 5.49 3.48
C HIS A 169 10.11 4.80 4.75
N ALA A 170 9.07 3.99 4.61
CA ALA A 170 8.54 3.15 5.68
C ALA A 170 8.46 1.69 5.22
N ARG A 171 8.22 0.75 6.15
CA ARG A 171 7.88 -0.62 5.75
C ARG A 171 6.47 -0.63 5.19
N ASP A 172 5.46 -0.48 6.06
CA ASP A 172 4.06 -0.56 5.65
C ASP A 172 3.22 0.59 6.21
N PHE A 173 2.06 0.83 5.59
CA PHE A 173 0.88 1.39 6.26
C PHE A 173 -0.11 0.24 6.46
N VAL A 174 -0.35 -0.13 7.71
CA VAL A 174 -1.07 -1.36 8.09
C VAL A 174 -2.46 -1.06 8.65
N ILE A 175 -3.46 -1.82 8.19
CA ILE A 175 -4.82 -1.87 8.74
C ILE A 175 -5.12 -3.31 9.16
N TRP A 176 -5.18 -3.57 10.46
CA TRP A 176 -5.29 -4.91 11.03
C TRP A 176 -6.49 -5.04 11.97
N TYR A 177 -7.34 -6.06 11.74
CA TYR A 177 -8.56 -6.31 12.52
C TYR A 177 -9.44 -5.07 12.69
N SER A 178 -9.47 -4.22 11.68
CA SER A 178 -10.00 -2.86 11.76
C SER A 178 -11.09 -2.65 10.72
N ALA A 179 -12.10 -1.84 11.04
CA ALA A 179 -13.23 -1.62 10.16
C ALA A 179 -13.72 -0.18 10.12
N ASP A 180 -14.44 0.14 9.04
CA ASP A 180 -15.13 1.42 8.86
C ASP A 180 -14.19 2.64 8.90
N ASN A 181 -12.91 2.46 8.57
CA ASN A 181 -11.94 3.54 8.48
C ASN A 181 -11.95 4.16 7.09
N VAL A 182 -11.60 5.45 7.03
CA VAL A 182 -11.46 6.21 5.78
C VAL A 182 -10.01 6.64 5.60
N VAL A 183 -9.38 6.17 4.52
CA VAL A 183 -8.02 6.57 4.12
C VAL A 183 -8.12 7.35 2.82
N THR A 184 -7.89 8.67 2.88
CA THR A 184 -8.07 9.52 1.70
C THR A 184 -7.01 10.59 1.49
N ARG A 185 -6.66 10.86 0.24
CA ARG A 185 -5.69 11.91 -0.15
C ARG A 185 -4.31 11.76 0.48
N ASN A 186 -3.90 10.55 0.84
CA ASN A 186 -2.56 10.29 1.35
C ASN A 186 -1.59 10.04 0.18
N ARG A 187 -0.33 10.42 0.38
CA ARG A 187 0.77 10.11 -0.52
C ARG A 187 1.74 9.18 0.19
N VAL A 188 2.00 8.00 -0.38
CA VAL A 188 2.93 7.01 0.18
C VAL A 188 3.96 6.63 -0.88
N SER A 189 5.25 6.72 -0.54
CA SER A 189 6.33 6.37 -1.45
C SER A 189 7.53 5.68 -0.80
N ASN A 190 8.29 4.96 -1.62
CA ASN A 190 9.58 4.38 -1.26
C ASN A 190 9.53 3.41 -0.05
N GLY A 191 8.41 2.71 0.09
CA GLY A 191 8.20 1.69 1.12
C GLY A 191 7.92 0.30 0.56
N ARG A 192 7.50 -0.62 1.43
CA ARG A 192 7.16 -2.00 1.06
C ARG A 192 5.70 -2.08 0.61
N TYR A 193 4.75 -1.98 1.53
CA TYR A 193 3.32 -1.94 1.21
C TYR A 193 2.77 -0.53 1.45
N SER A 194 2.25 0.09 0.40
CA SER A 194 1.62 1.40 0.53
C SER A 194 0.35 1.34 1.38
N LEU A 195 -0.38 0.22 1.28
CA LEU A 195 -1.42 -0.20 2.21
C LEU A 195 -1.42 -1.73 2.34
N HIS A 196 -1.40 -2.21 3.57
CA HIS A 196 -1.39 -3.62 3.93
C HIS A 196 -2.59 -3.92 4.83
N PHE A 197 -3.54 -4.71 4.32
CA PHE A 197 -4.71 -5.11 5.08
C PHE A 197 -4.58 -6.55 5.55
N MET A 198 -4.97 -6.76 6.80
CA MET A 198 -5.09 -8.09 7.40
C MET A 198 -6.41 -8.15 8.17
N TYR A 199 -7.31 -9.06 7.81
CA TYR A 199 -8.56 -9.33 8.54
C TYR A 199 -9.42 -8.08 8.81
N SER A 200 -9.54 -7.18 7.84
CA SER A 200 -10.15 -5.86 8.02
C SER A 200 -11.30 -5.64 7.06
N ARG A 201 -12.34 -4.89 7.45
CA ARG A 201 -13.61 -4.86 6.71
C ARG A 201 -14.19 -3.47 6.51
N TYR A 202 -14.93 -3.28 5.43
CA TYR A 202 -15.72 -2.06 5.19
C TYR A 202 -14.94 -0.74 5.23
N ASN A 203 -13.64 -0.81 4.90
CA ASN A 203 -12.79 0.38 4.84
C ASN A 203 -12.91 1.06 3.47
N LEU A 204 -12.89 2.38 3.46
CA LEU A 204 -12.90 3.20 2.23
C LEU A 204 -11.51 3.78 1.97
N ILE A 205 -10.95 3.47 0.80
CA ILE A 205 -9.66 3.95 0.33
C ILE A 205 -9.87 4.76 -0.95
N GLU A 206 -9.72 6.08 -0.82
CA GLU A 206 -10.12 7.01 -1.88
C GLU A 206 -9.09 8.12 -2.16
N ASP A 207 -8.85 8.42 -3.43
CA ASP A 207 -8.01 9.54 -3.87
C ASP A 207 -6.56 9.50 -3.34
N ASN A 208 -5.99 8.31 -3.09
CA ASN A 208 -4.61 8.19 -2.61
C ASN A 208 -3.61 8.01 -3.77
N SER A 209 -2.36 8.41 -3.53
CA SER A 209 -1.24 8.27 -4.47
C SER A 209 -0.15 7.37 -3.88
N PHE A 210 0.04 6.20 -4.47
CA PHE A 210 0.97 5.16 -4.05
C PHE A 210 2.02 4.94 -5.15
N VAL A 211 3.26 5.40 -4.93
CA VAL A 211 4.28 5.47 -5.98
C VAL A 211 5.62 4.93 -5.50
N ASN A 212 6.28 4.11 -6.32
CA ASN A 212 7.61 3.55 -6.01
C ASN A 212 7.64 2.73 -4.71
N ASN A 213 6.57 1.99 -4.43
CA ASN A 213 6.53 1.03 -3.33
C ASN A 213 6.65 -0.39 -3.89
N ALA A 214 7.22 -1.34 -3.13
CA ALA A 214 7.32 -2.73 -3.61
C ALA A 214 5.95 -3.34 -3.94
N VAL A 215 4.91 -2.92 -3.19
CA VAL A 215 3.50 -3.24 -3.40
C VAL A 215 2.65 -1.97 -3.18
N GLY A 216 1.70 -1.72 -4.08
CA GLY A 216 0.71 -0.65 -3.92
C GLY A 216 -0.23 -0.94 -2.76
N ILE A 217 -1.28 -1.74 -3.02
CA ILE A 217 -2.26 -2.14 -2.01
C ILE A 217 -2.30 -3.67 -1.97
N PHE A 218 -2.36 -4.28 -0.78
CA PHE A 218 -2.63 -5.70 -0.67
C PHE A 218 -3.73 -5.97 0.36
N LEU A 219 -4.80 -6.61 -0.10
CA LEU A 219 -5.93 -7.04 0.71
C LEU A 219 -5.77 -8.52 1.07
N MET A 220 -5.62 -8.83 2.36
CA MET A 220 -5.61 -10.21 2.85
C MET A 220 -6.75 -10.42 3.84
N TYR A 221 -7.61 -11.39 3.53
CA TYR A 221 -8.73 -11.79 4.40
C TYR A 221 -9.66 -10.62 4.75
N SER A 222 -9.84 -9.69 3.80
CA SER A 222 -10.43 -8.38 4.05
C SER A 222 -11.62 -8.14 3.13
N ASP A 223 -12.80 -7.92 3.69
CA ASP A 223 -14.07 -7.98 2.96
C ASP A 223 -14.77 -6.62 2.90
N GLY A 224 -15.55 -6.39 1.84
CA GLY A 224 -16.38 -5.19 1.70
C GLY A 224 -15.57 -3.89 1.58
N VAL A 225 -14.29 -3.98 1.22
CA VAL A 225 -13.41 -2.82 1.03
C VAL A 225 -13.80 -2.09 -0.26
N VAL A 226 -13.81 -0.76 -0.22
CA VAL A 226 -14.01 0.09 -1.39
C VAL A 226 -12.70 0.80 -1.71
N LEU A 227 -12.15 0.52 -2.88
CA LEU A 227 -10.96 1.15 -3.43
C LEU A 227 -11.39 2.00 -4.63
N ARG A 228 -11.35 3.33 -4.53
CA ARG A 228 -11.72 4.20 -5.66
C ARG A 228 -10.82 5.39 -5.90
N ASN A 229 -10.66 5.78 -7.16
CA ASN A 229 -9.87 6.95 -7.57
C ASN A 229 -8.40 6.95 -7.08
N ASN A 230 -7.83 5.79 -6.74
CA ASN A 230 -6.44 5.73 -6.30
C ASN A 230 -5.51 5.62 -7.51
N THR A 231 -4.33 6.23 -7.38
CA THR A 231 -3.24 6.05 -8.34
C THR A 231 -2.15 5.19 -7.71
N ILE A 232 -1.90 4.04 -8.32
CA ILE A 232 -0.82 3.13 -7.98
C ILE A 232 0.15 3.12 -9.16
N SER A 233 1.41 3.42 -8.92
CA SER A 233 2.40 3.28 -9.99
C SER A 233 3.79 2.85 -9.55
N HIS A 234 4.52 2.24 -10.47
CA HIS A 234 5.92 1.84 -10.29
C HIS A 234 6.10 0.84 -9.14
N ALA A 235 5.12 -0.04 -8.93
CA ALA A 235 5.30 -1.19 -8.06
C ALA A 235 6.15 -2.25 -8.78
N SER A 236 7.44 -2.23 -8.49
CA SER A 236 8.46 -3.02 -9.20
C SER A 236 9.29 -3.89 -8.25
N GLY A 237 10.25 -4.64 -8.80
CA GLY A 237 11.07 -5.60 -8.05
C GLY A 237 10.39 -6.95 -7.84
N ALA A 238 10.90 -7.73 -6.88
CA ALA A 238 10.53 -9.13 -6.69
C ALA A 238 9.05 -9.36 -6.31
N SER A 239 8.43 -8.40 -5.61
CA SER A 239 6.98 -8.41 -5.37
C SER A 239 6.25 -7.72 -6.52
N GLY A 240 6.49 -6.42 -6.73
CA GLY A 240 6.04 -5.68 -7.91
C GLY A 240 4.53 -5.69 -8.19
N ILE A 241 3.70 -5.73 -7.15
CA ILE A 241 2.24 -5.83 -7.28
C ILE A 241 1.60 -4.45 -7.12
N GLY A 242 0.79 -4.04 -8.09
CA GLY A 242 -0.03 -2.83 -7.99
C GLY A 242 -1.10 -2.98 -6.91
N ILE A 243 -2.08 -3.85 -7.16
CA ILE A 243 -3.13 -4.19 -6.18
C ILE A 243 -3.28 -5.71 -6.10
N GLY A 244 -3.12 -6.26 -4.90
CA GLY A 244 -3.22 -7.70 -4.62
C GLY A 244 -4.41 -8.05 -3.74
N PHE A 245 -4.98 -9.22 -3.98
CA PHE A 245 -6.12 -9.78 -3.26
C PHE A 245 -5.83 -11.21 -2.85
N LYS A 246 -6.03 -11.51 -1.58
CA LYS A 246 -6.03 -12.87 -1.03
C LYS A 246 -7.25 -13.05 -0.16
N GLU A 247 -8.11 -13.97 -0.55
CA GLU A 247 -9.35 -14.28 0.16
C GLU A 247 -10.17 -13.02 0.53
N THR A 248 -10.33 -12.12 -0.46
CA THR A 248 -11.01 -10.82 -0.31
C THR A 248 -12.35 -10.86 -1.03
N SER A 249 -13.45 -10.66 -0.30
CA SER A 249 -14.81 -10.76 -0.85
C SER A 249 -15.56 -9.42 -0.81
N GLY A 250 -16.54 -9.23 -1.69
CA GLY A 250 -17.39 -8.03 -1.72
C GLY A 250 -16.63 -6.74 -2.04
N LEU A 251 -15.49 -6.84 -2.73
CA LEU A 251 -14.66 -5.70 -3.11
C LEU A 251 -15.35 -4.83 -4.16
N ILE A 252 -15.23 -3.51 -4.01
CA ILE A 252 -15.48 -2.55 -5.08
C ILE A 252 -14.16 -1.87 -5.44
N LEU A 253 -13.65 -2.13 -6.65
CA LEU A 253 -12.47 -1.49 -7.22
C LEU A 253 -12.92 -0.61 -8.40
N GLU A 254 -12.97 0.71 -8.21
CA GLU A 254 -13.56 1.63 -9.17
C GLU A 254 -12.65 2.82 -9.52
N ASN A 255 -12.52 3.16 -10.81
CA ASN A 255 -11.81 4.37 -11.26
C ASN A 255 -10.34 4.47 -10.77
N ASN A 256 -9.69 3.36 -10.46
CA ASN A 256 -8.29 3.36 -10.06
C ASN A 256 -7.37 3.35 -11.28
N ARG A 257 -6.17 3.92 -11.13
CA ARG A 257 -5.10 3.92 -12.14
C ARG A 257 -3.96 3.06 -11.62
N VAL A 258 -3.71 1.90 -12.24
CA VAL A 258 -2.64 0.97 -11.87
C VAL A 258 -1.65 0.87 -13.04
N MET A 259 -0.48 1.47 -12.87
CA MET A 259 0.43 1.71 -13.99
C MET A 259 1.90 1.37 -13.70
N TYR A 260 2.63 0.87 -14.70
CA TYR A 260 4.07 0.61 -14.59
C TYR A 260 4.45 -0.36 -13.47
N CYS A 261 3.58 -1.33 -13.16
CA CYS A 261 3.84 -2.36 -12.16
C CYS A 261 4.32 -3.67 -12.82
N SER A 262 5.05 -4.51 -12.08
CA SER A 262 5.37 -5.88 -12.57
C SER A 262 4.10 -6.72 -12.74
N THR A 263 3.11 -6.52 -11.87
CA THR A 263 1.76 -7.07 -12.00
C THR A 263 0.77 -6.00 -11.57
N GLY A 264 -0.16 -5.61 -12.43
CA GLY A 264 -1.17 -4.61 -12.14
C GLY A 264 -2.11 -5.08 -11.04
N LEU A 265 -2.93 -6.10 -11.34
CA LEU A 265 -3.81 -6.76 -10.38
C LEU A 265 -3.35 -8.19 -10.12
N TYR A 266 -3.32 -8.62 -8.86
CA TYR A 266 -3.01 -9.98 -8.44
C TYR A 266 -4.20 -10.58 -7.66
N LEU A 267 -4.73 -11.72 -8.11
CA LEU A 267 -5.88 -12.38 -7.49
C LEU A 267 -5.52 -13.77 -6.99
N ASP A 268 -5.79 -14.03 -5.71
CA ASP A 268 -5.69 -15.33 -5.06
C ASP A 268 -7.00 -15.65 -4.30
N VAL A 269 -7.72 -16.69 -4.74
CA VAL A 269 -8.98 -17.20 -4.14
C VAL A 269 -9.90 -16.06 -3.68
N SER A 270 -10.13 -15.08 -4.56
CA SER A 270 -10.90 -13.87 -4.26
C SER A 270 -12.01 -13.74 -5.31
N PRO A 271 -13.29 -13.68 -4.92
CA PRO A 271 -13.84 -13.72 -3.55
C PRO A 271 -13.68 -15.07 -2.85
N TYR A 272 -13.55 -15.06 -1.52
CA TYR A 272 -13.54 -16.29 -0.71
C TYR A 272 -14.95 -16.74 -0.35
N ASP A 273 -15.84 -15.79 -0.04
CA ASP A 273 -17.27 -16.06 0.12
C ASP A 273 -17.89 -16.43 -1.24
N PRO A 274 -18.43 -17.67 -1.39
CA PRO A 274 -18.94 -18.16 -2.67
C PRO A 274 -20.19 -17.42 -3.18
N GLU A 275 -20.92 -16.74 -2.30
CA GLU A 275 -22.11 -15.95 -2.66
C GLU A 275 -21.77 -14.49 -2.94
N SER A 276 -20.54 -14.08 -2.66
CA SER A 276 -20.06 -12.73 -2.88
C SER A 276 -19.44 -12.57 -4.28
N VAL A 277 -19.41 -11.33 -4.74
CA VAL A 277 -18.79 -10.94 -6.01
C VAL A 277 -17.87 -9.76 -5.76
N ASN A 278 -16.71 -9.79 -6.40
CA ASN A 278 -15.83 -8.63 -6.49
C ASN A 278 -16.12 -7.87 -7.79
N VAL A 279 -16.35 -6.57 -7.70
CA VAL A 279 -16.65 -5.71 -8.84
C VAL A 279 -15.45 -4.81 -9.11
N MET A 280 -14.90 -4.92 -10.31
CA MET A 280 -13.77 -4.13 -10.78
C MET A 280 -14.23 -3.37 -12.02
N LYS A 281 -14.49 -2.07 -11.87
CA LYS A 281 -15.05 -1.25 -12.95
C LYS A 281 -14.33 0.05 -13.21
N ASP A 282 -14.31 0.47 -14.47
CA ASP A 282 -13.80 1.78 -14.90
C ASP A 282 -12.32 2.04 -14.51
N ASN A 283 -11.56 0.98 -14.21
CA ASN A 283 -10.15 1.10 -13.84
C ASN A 283 -9.28 1.23 -15.09
N LEU A 284 -8.20 1.99 -14.99
CA LEU A 284 -7.12 2.01 -15.96
C LEU A 284 -6.01 1.08 -15.48
N ILE A 285 -5.81 -0.03 -16.18
CA ILE A 285 -4.73 -1.00 -15.94
C ILE A 285 -3.77 -0.89 -17.13
N ALA A 286 -2.67 -0.15 -16.98
CA ALA A 286 -1.85 0.24 -18.11
C ALA A 286 -0.34 0.10 -17.91
N PHE A 287 0.39 -0.22 -18.98
CA PHE A 287 1.86 -0.27 -18.99
C PHE A 287 2.47 -1.20 -17.92
N ASN A 288 1.72 -2.22 -17.49
CA ASN A 288 2.22 -3.23 -16.56
C ASN A 288 2.89 -4.38 -17.33
N ALA A 289 3.86 -5.06 -16.70
CA ALA A 289 4.41 -6.27 -17.31
C ALA A 289 3.34 -7.37 -17.42
N ILE A 290 2.47 -7.47 -16.41
CA ILE A 290 1.23 -8.25 -16.48
C ILE A 290 0.08 -7.36 -16.03
N GLY A 291 -0.98 -7.24 -16.83
CA GLY A 291 -2.17 -6.47 -16.46
C GLY A 291 -2.87 -7.09 -15.25
N ILE A 292 -3.30 -8.35 -15.40
CA ILE A 292 -3.95 -9.13 -14.35
C ILE A 292 -3.30 -10.51 -14.25
N ARG A 293 -2.88 -10.89 -13.04
CA ARG A 293 -2.42 -12.24 -12.72
C ARG A 293 -3.39 -12.90 -11.77
N PHE A 294 -3.95 -14.01 -12.20
CA PHE A 294 -4.64 -14.94 -11.33
C PHE A 294 -3.67 -16.02 -10.85
N LEU A 295 -3.69 -16.33 -9.56
CA LEU A 295 -2.97 -17.48 -9.04
C LEU A 295 -3.59 -18.80 -9.54
N ASN A 296 -4.91 -18.84 -9.72
CA ASN A 296 -5.71 -20.03 -10.05
C ASN A 296 -6.94 -19.64 -10.89
N ASP A 297 -7.73 -20.61 -11.34
CA ASP A 297 -8.90 -20.40 -12.21
C ASP A 297 -10.16 -19.91 -11.46
N TRP A 298 -9.97 -19.19 -10.35
CA TRP A 298 -11.05 -18.82 -9.44
C TRP A 298 -12.07 -17.88 -10.08
N LYS A 299 -13.33 -18.04 -9.67
CA LYS A 299 -14.50 -17.33 -10.21
C LYS A 299 -14.95 -16.19 -9.29
N GLY A 300 -15.96 -15.43 -9.71
CA GLY A 300 -16.65 -14.45 -8.84
C GLY A 300 -16.14 -13.01 -8.97
N ASN A 301 -15.34 -12.71 -9.99
CA ASN A 301 -14.90 -11.36 -10.29
C ASN A 301 -15.59 -10.83 -11.55
N HIS A 302 -16.04 -9.58 -11.49
CA HIS A 302 -16.66 -8.88 -12.62
C HIS A 302 -15.75 -7.73 -13.06
N PHE A 303 -15.15 -7.87 -14.24
CA PHE A 303 -14.33 -6.86 -14.90
C PHE A 303 -15.18 -6.12 -15.92
N LEU A 304 -15.62 -4.91 -15.56
CA LEU A 304 -16.62 -4.15 -16.30
C LEU A 304 -16.04 -2.80 -16.76
N SER A 305 -16.05 -2.49 -18.04
CA SER A 305 -15.63 -1.15 -18.52
C SER A 305 -14.21 -0.71 -18.10
N ASN A 306 -13.32 -1.65 -17.81
CA ASN A 306 -11.92 -1.33 -17.54
C ASN A 306 -11.18 -1.05 -18.84
N ARG A 307 -10.06 -0.32 -18.73
CA ARG A 307 -9.17 0.00 -19.84
C ARG A 307 -7.85 -0.71 -19.63
N PHE A 308 -7.57 -1.70 -20.48
CA PHE A 308 -6.28 -2.37 -20.57
C PHE A 308 -5.47 -1.73 -21.69
N LYS A 309 -4.33 -1.12 -21.35
CA LYS A 309 -3.53 -0.35 -22.33
C LYS A 309 -2.04 -0.55 -22.14
N GLY A 310 -1.33 -1.02 -23.15
CA GLY A 310 0.11 -1.16 -23.19
C GLY A 310 0.64 -2.16 -22.16
N ASN A 311 -0.21 -3.05 -21.65
CA ASN A 311 0.27 -4.13 -20.80
C ASN A 311 1.03 -5.12 -21.67
N ILE A 312 2.18 -5.57 -21.19
CA ILE A 312 2.97 -6.54 -21.94
C ILE A 312 2.16 -7.83 -22.10
N THR A 313 1.60 -8.37 -21.02
CA THR A 313 0.65 -9.50 -21.09
C THR A 313 -0.64 -9.11 -20.35
N PRO A 314 -1.80 -8.99 -21.02
CA PRO A 314 -3.01 -8.48 -20.38
C PRO A 314 -3.51 -9.36 -19.23
N VAL A 315 -3.62 -10.68 -19.44
CA VAL A 315 -4.15 -11.63 -18.45
C VAL A 315 -3.32 -12.92 -18.41
N VAL A 316 -2.97 -13.39 -17.21
CA VAL A 316 -2.28 -14.67 -16.96
C VAL A 316 -2.97 -15.44 -15.83
N VAL A 317 -3.01 -16.77 -15.94
CA VAL A 317 -3.39 -17.68 -14.85
C VAL A 317 -2.22 -18.62 -14.56
N SER A 318 -1.60 -18.47 -13.39
CA SER A 318 -0.35 -19.18 -13.06
C SER A 318 -0.56 -20.64 -12.66
N GLY A 319 -1.62 -20.97 -11.92
CA GLY A 319 -1.90 -22.32 -11.41
C GLY A 319 -2.61 -23.27 -12.39
N GLY A 320 -2.68 -22.91 -13.67
CA GLY A 320 -3.43 -23.65 -14.69
C GLY A 320 -4.92 -23.28 -14.77
N GLY A 321 -5.60 -23.78 -15.80
CA GLY A 321 -6.99 -23.40 -16.10
C GLY A 321 -7.10 -22.08 -16.86
N SER A 322 -8.15 -21.31 -16.60
CA SER A 322 -8.49 -20.07 -17.33
C SER A 322 -9.19 -19.04 -16.43
N ALA A 323 -9.21 -17.78 -16.86
CA ALA A 323 -9.98 -16.72 -16.21
C ALA A 323 -11.41 -16.58 -16.77
N ASN A 324 -11.86 -17.50 -17.64
CA ASN A 324 -13.19 -17.51 -18.27
C ASN A 324 -14.36 -17.72 -17.30
N ARG A 325 -14.06 -18.17 -16.08
CA ARG A 325 -15.08 -18.32 -15.02
C ARG A 325 -15.43 -16.99 -14.34
N ASN A 326 -14.82 -15.90 -14.80
CA ASN A 326 -15.11 -14.53 -14.40
C ASN A 326 -15.90 -13.80 -15.49
N VAL A 327 -16.55 -12.70 -15.13
CA VAL A 327 -17.31 -11.88 -16.08
C VAL A 327 -16.37 -10.83 -16.66
N TRP A 328 -16.27 -10.82 -17.99
CA TRP A 328 -15.56 -9.81 -18.77
C TRP A 328 -16.60 -9.14 -19.66
N LYS A 329 -16.79 -7.84 -19.48
CA LYS A 329 -17.82 -7.11 -20.22
C LYS A 329 -17.44 -5.66 -20.44
N ASP A 330 -17.64 -5.17 -21.66
CA ASP A 330 -17.52 -3.76 -22.02
C ASP A 330 -16.12 -3.19 -21.75
N ASN A 331 -15.08 -4.04 -21.65
CA ASN A 331 -13.72 -3.55 -21.43
C ASN A 331 -13.09 -3.05 -22.74
N TYR A 332 -12.22 -2.06 -22.62
CA TYR A 332 -11.37 -1.62 -23.71
C TYR A 332 -10.03 -2.38 -23.65
N TRP A 333 -9.61 -2.88 -24.80
CA TRP A 333 -8.34 -3.59 -25.00
C TRP A 333 -7.60 -2.92 -26.15
N ASP A 334 -6.36 -2.52 -25.94
CA ASP A 334 -5.59 -1.77 -26.94
C ASP A 334 -5.11 -2.63 -28.12
N ASP A 335 -5.19 -3.95 -27.99
CA ASP A 335 -4.90 -4.95 -29.02
C ASP A 335 -6.18 -5.55 -29.65
N TYR A 336 -7.35 -4.97 -29.41
CA TYR A 336 -8.59 -5.41 -30.07
C TYR A 336 -8.62 -4.96 -31.55
N GLU A 337 -8.64 -5.92 -32.46
CA GLU A 337 -8.62 -5.71 -33.92
C GLU A 337 -9.98 -6.01 -34.59
N GLY A 338 -11.07 -6.07 -33.82
CA GLY A 338 -12.40 -6.34 -34.36
C GLY A 338 -13.04 -5.13 -35.07
N PHE A 339 -14.29 -5.31 -35.48
CA PHE A 339 -15.06 -4.30 -36.21
C PHE A 339 -16.31 -3.89 -35.42
N ASP A 340 -16.75 -2.66 -35.65
CA ASP A 340 -18.01 -2.10 -35.18
C ASP A 340 -18.77 -1.59 -36.42
N LEU A 341 -19.63 -2.46 -36.96
CA LEU A 341 -20.37 -2.23 -38.21
C LEU A 341 -21.63 -1.41 -38.01
N ASP A 342 -22.23 -1.43 -36.81
CA ASP A 342 -23.44 -0.66 -36.50
C ASP A 342 -23.15 0.69 -35.83
N HIS A 343 -21.88 0.97 -35.52
CA HIS A 343 -21.34 2.21 -34.98
C HIS A 343 -21.86 2.55 -33.58
N ASP A 344 -22.10 1.54 -32.74
CA ASP A 344 -22.53 1.73 -31.35
C ASP A 344 -21.36 1.89 -30.35
N GLY A 345 -20.11 1.73 -30.80
CA GLY A 345 -18.89 1.83 -30.01
C GLY A 345 -18.47 0.53 -29.33
N ILE A 346 -19.22 -0.57 -29.55
CA ILE A 346 -18.92 -1.93 -29.10
C ILE A 346 -18.49 -2.75 -30.33
N GLY A 347 -17.51 -3.61 -30.15
CA GLY A 347 -17.07 -4.52 -31.19
C GLY A 347 -18.07 -5.67 -31.43
N ASP A 348 -18.39 -5.92 -32.70
CA ASP A 348 -19.27 -7.00 -33.15
C ASP A 348 -18.68 -8.41 -32.94
N THR A 349 -17.36 -8.48 -32.75
CA THR A 349 -16.63 -9.73 -32.49
C THR A 349 -16.10 -9.79 -31.06
N PRO A 350 -16.13 -10.95 -30.38
CA PRO A 350 -15.53 -11.08 -29.05
C PRO A 350 -14.03 -10.79 -29.06
N HIS A 351 -13.51 -10.20 -27.97
CA HIS A 351 -12.09 -10.19 -27.69
C HIS A 351 -11.72 -11.45 -26.90
N GLU A 352 -10.73 -12.20 -27.38
CA GLU A 352 -10.36 -13.50 -26.83
C GLU A 352 -8.85 -13.57 -26.61
N ILE A 353 -8.46 -13.88 -25.38
CA ILE A 353 -7.05 -14.13 -25.05
C ILE A 353 -6.85 -15.64 -24.96
N TYR A 354 -5.86 -16.14 -25.68
CA TYR A 354 -5.46 -17.53 -25.70
C TYR A 354 -4.09 -17.71 -25.06
N ALA A 355 -3.90 -18.80 -24.32
CA ALA A 355 -2.58 -19.25 -23.87
C ALA A 355 -2.16 -20.47 -24.70
N TRP A 356 -1.08 -20.30 -25.45
CA TRP A 356 -0.44 -21.36 -26.22
C TRP A 356 0.40 -22.26 -25.29
N SER A 357 0.66 -23.50 -25.73
CA SER A 357 1.25 -24.55 -24.89
C SER A 357 2.66 -24.22 -24.42
N ASP A 358 3.43 -23.47 -25.22
CA ASP A 358 4.78 -23.05 -24.88
C ASP A 358 4.72 -21.71 -24.15
N ARG A 359 4.40 -21.76 -22.86
CA ARG A 359 4.37 -20.57 -22.00
C ARG A 359 5.78 -20.11 -21.62
N LEU A 360 6.69 -20.01 -22.59
CA LEU A 360 8.13 -19.79 -22.37
C LEU A 360 8.39 -18.63 -21.40
N TRP A 361 7.61 -17.56 -21.48
CA TRP A 361 7.70 -16.36 -20.64
C TRP A 361 7.18 -16.50 -19.21
N VAL A 362 6.24 -17.43 -19.01
CA VAL A 362 5.66 -17.75 -17.71
C VAL A 362 6.52 -18.78 -17.01
N ASP A 363 6.96 -19.80 -17.75
CA ASP A 363 7.73 -20.94 -17.25
C ASP A 363 9.22 -20.58 -17.09
N VAL A 364 9.73 -19.68 -17.94
CA VAL A 364 11.08 -19.13 -17.87
C VAL A 364 10.98 -17.60 -17.73
N PRO A 365 10.87 -17.06 -16.50
CA PRO A 365 10.73 -15.61 -16.28
C PRO A 365 11.81 -14.77 -16.94
N GLY A 366 13.05 -15.29 -17.02
CA GLY A 366 14.16 -14.62 -17.71
C GLY A 366 13.95 -14.44 -19.21
N ALA A 367 13.10 -15.25 -19.85
CA ALA A 367 12.77 -15.08 -21.26
C ALA A 367 12.05 -13.75 -21.52
N GLN A 368 11.33 -13.19 -20.53
CA GLN A 368 10.62 -11.91 -20.68
C GLN A 368 11.52 -10.76 -21.12
N PHE A 369 12.83 -10.81 -20.79
CA PHE A 369 13.82 -9.83 -21.25
C PHE A 369 13.87 -9.70 -22.79
N PHE A 370 13.61 -10.80 -23.50
CA PHE A 370 13.69 -10.83 -24.96
C PHE A 370 12.35 -10.53 -25.64
N LYS A 371 11.32 -10.14 -24.90
CA LYS A 371 10.02 -9.83 -25.49
C LYS A 371 10.11 -8.62 -26.43
N GLY A 372 9.47 -8.71 -27.60
CA GLY A 372 9.62 -7.75 -28.70
C GLY A 372 10.88 -7.92 -29.54
N SER A 373 11.71 -8.94 -29.25
CA SER A 373 12.78 -9.33 -30.16
C SER A 373 12.23 -10.11 -31.36
N ALA A 374 12.85 -9.95 -32.53
CA ALA A 374 12.42 -10.59 -33.76
C ALA A 374 12.28 -12.11 -33.65
N ILE A 375 13.13 -12.77 -32.85
CA ILE A 375 13.07 -14.23 -32.68
C ILE A 375 11.80 -14.67 -31.95
N LEU A 376 11.34 -13.90 -30.98
CA LEU A 376 10.16 -14.28 -30.20
C LEU A 376 8.86 -13.87 -30.86
N GLU A 377 8.86 -12.82 -31.69
CA GLU A 377 7.75 -12.53 -32.60
C GLU A 377 7.56 -13.68 -33.62
N VAL A 378 8.66 -14.26 -34.11
CA VAL A 378 8.61 -15.44 -35.00
C VAL A 378 8.05 -16.66 -34.28
N ILE A 379 8.45 -16.89 -33.01
CA ILE A 379 7.90 -17.98 -32.20
C ILE A 379 6.40 -17.76 -31.95
N ASP A 380 5.96 -16.57 -31.53
CA ASP A 380 4.54 -16.25 -31.31
C ASP A 380 3.71 -16.45 -32.60
N PHE A 381 4.23 -16.01 -33.74
CA PHE A 381 3.59 -16.22 -35.03
C PHE A 381 3.45 -17.71 -35.37
N LEU A 382 4.50 -18.51 -35.18
CA LEU A 382 4.48 -19.94 -35.44
C LEU A 382 3.50 -20.67 -34.52
N GLU A 383 3.45 -20.29 -33.25
CA GLU A 383 2.48 -20.83 -32.27
C GLU A 383 1.04 -20.55 -32.70
N ARG A 384 0.75 -19.35 -33.19
CA ARG A 384 -0.59 -19.01 -33.71
C ARG A 384 -0.93 -19.72 -35.02
N LEU A 385 0.05 -19.91 -35.90
CA LEU A 385 -0.15 -20.48 -37.24
C LEU A 385 -0.33 -22.00 -37.21
N ALA A 386 0.48 -22.70 -36.42
CA ALA A 386 0.55 -24.16 -36.38
C ALA A 386 0.83 -24.67 -34.95
N PRO A 387 -0.13 -24.52 -34.03
CA PRO A 387 0.03 -24.96 -32.66
C PRO A 387 0.20 -26.48 -32.57
N PHE A 388 1.15 -26.93 -31.73
CA PHE A 388 1.35 -28.36 -31.47
C PHE A 388 0.23 -28.98 -30.61
N ASN A 389 -0.53 -28.16 -29.88
CA ASN A 389 -1.71 -28.52 -29.09
C ASN A 389 -2.72 -27.36 -29.14
N ASP A 390 -4.01 -27.66 -29.00
CA ASP A 390 -5.06 -26.64 -28.98
C ASP A 390 -4.80 -25.61 -27.86
N PRO A 391 -4.83 -24.30 -28.17
CA PRO A 391 -4.61 -23.27 -27.16
C PRO A 391 -5.74 -23.24 -26.14
N VAL A 392 -5.40 -22.91 -24.91
CA VAL A 392 -6.40 -22.72 -23.85
C VAL A 392 -6.97 -21.32 -23.96
N LEU A 393 -8.29 -21.20 -24.19
CA LEU A 393 -8.98 -19.91 -24.07
C LEU A 393 -8.87 -19.43 -22.61
N MET A 394 -8.18 -18.31 -22.40
CA MET A 394 -7.92 -17.75 -21.07
C MET A 394 -9.07 -16.86 -20.61
N MET A 395 -9.56 -16.00 -21.49
CA MET A 395 -10.74 -15.17 -21.23
C MET A 395 -11.44 -14.83 -22.55
N ARG A 396 -12.72 -14.45 -22.46
CA ARG A 396 -13.51 -13.92 -23.57
C ARG A 396 -14.36 -12.74 -23.08
N ASP A 397 -14.15 -11.57 -23.66
CA ASP A 397 -15.05 -10.41 -23.53
C ASP A 397 -15.94 -10.39 -24.78
N LYS A 398 -17.25 -10.50 -24.59
CA LYS A 398 -18.20 -10.60 -25.71
C LYS A 398 -18.54 -9.24 -26.32
N THR A 399 -18.33 -8.16 -25.57
CA THR A 399 -18.72 -6.81 -25.94
C THR A 399 -17.54 -5.85 -25.71
N PRO A 400 -16.37 -6.11 -26.31
CA PRO A 400 -15.21 -5.22 -26.12
C PRO A 400 -15.53 -3.83 -26.68
N ARG A 401 -15.03 -2.77 -26.04
CA ARG A 401 -15.21 -1.39 -26.53
C ARG A 401 -14.19 -1.05 -27.60
N MET A 402 -14.62 -0.35 -28.66
CA MET A 402 -13.75 0.11 -29.75
C MET A 402 -12.77 1.21 -29.33
N THR A 403 -13.22 2.14 -28.48
CA THR A 403 -12.45 3.32 -28.06
C THR A 403 -12.38 3.43 -26.56
N SER A 404 -11.27 3.99 -26.04
CA SER A 404 -11.21 4.36 -24.64
C SER A 404 -11.97 5.68 -24.41
N HIS A 405 -12.58 5.88 -23.24
CA HIS A 405 -13.32 7.11 -22.92
C HIS A 405 -12.50 8.41 -23.06
N GLU A 406 -11.16 8.35 -23.07
CA GLU A 406 -10.29 9.50 -23.32
C GLU A 406 -10.19 9.87 -24.81
N ASP A 407 -10.40 8.90 -25.73
CA ASP A 407 -10.34 9.14 -27.18
C ASP A 407 -11.61 9.84 -27.70
N GLN A 408 -12.70 9.83 -26.92
CA GLN A 408 -13.95 10.54 -27.26
C GLN A 408 -13.93 12.03 -26.88
N ALA A 409 -12.95 12.46 -26.09
CA ALA A 409 -12.80 13.85 -25.64
C ALA A 409 -11.72 14.63 -26.42
N ALA A 410 -11.12 14.03 -27.45
CA ALA A 410 -10.07 14.61 -28.29
C ALA A 410 -10.60 15.11 -29.63
#